data_AF-A0A3N7H7Q6-F1
#
_entry.id   AF-A0A3N7H7Q6-F1
#
_cell.length_a   1.000
_cell.length_b   1.000
_cell.length_c   1.000
_cell.angle_alpha   90.00
_cell.angle_beta   90.00
_cell.angle_gamma   90.00
#
_symmetry.space_group_name_H-M   'P 1'
#
loop_
_entity.id
_entity.type
_entity.pdbx_description
1 polymer ?
#
loop_
_entity_poly.entity_id
_entity_poly.type
_entity_poly.pdbx_seq_one_letter_code
_entity_poly.pdbx_strand_id
1 'polypeptide(L)'
;MTQTDSKFADSDQSSCNQPSASGVLQDVHISPLLMEDFLELARENTEKDLETCGVLGAFLTHPSQSCFMSSIDLHTHFSYQAMVPEAFAIVMAPTDQSRSYGIFRLSDPGGMSVLKECEESGFHPHGEPADGSPIYEHCANVFTNTNLRFEIFDLR
;
A
#
# COMPACT_ATOMS: atom_id res chain seq x y z
N MET A 1 -46.40 -35.73 19.48
CA MET A 1 -45.89 -34.37 19.18
C MET A 1 -44.41 -34.51 18.87
N THR A 2 -44.06 -34.69 17.59
CA THR A 2 -43.45 -33.67 16.70
C THR A 2 -41.98 -33.41 17.05
N GLN A 3 -41.02 -34.10 16.40
CA GLN A 3 -40.26 -33.70 15.18
C GLN A 3 -39.32 -32.51 15.49
N THR A 4 -38.01 -32.51 15.22
CA THR A 4 -37.28 -32.77 13.95
C THR A 4 -35.75 -32.87 14.16
N ASP A 5 -35.14 -33.85 13.49
CA ASP A 5 -33.93 -33.82 12.61
C ASP A 5 -32.61 -33.16 13.06
N SER A 6 -31.43 -33.80 13.11
CA SER A 6 -30.67 -34.72 12.22
C SER A 6 -29.78 -34.00 11.15
N LYS A 7 -28.49 -34.45 11.09
CA LYS A 7 -27.39 -34.15 10.11
C LYS A 7 -26.62 -32.84 10.36
N PHE A 8 -25.30 -32.77 10.62
CA PHE A 8 -24.08 -33.45 10.12
C PHE A 8 -23.87 -33.41 8.61
N ALA A 9 -22.72 -32.82 8.23
CA ALA A 9 -22.13 -32.59 6.92
C ALA A 9 -22.72 -31.41 6.13
N ASP A 10 -21.99 -30.30 6.12
CA ASP A 10 -21.77 -29.60 4.85
C ASP A 10 -20.27 -29.39 4.65
N SER A 11 -19.82 -29.81 3.47
CA SER A 11 -18.45 -29.82 3.01
C SER A 11 -18.34 -28.77 1.92
N ASP A 12 -18.17 -27.50 2.31
CA ASP A 12 -17.75 -26.48 1.37
C ASP A 12 -16.26 -26.25 1.53
N GLN A 13 -15.51 -27.22 1.02
CA GLN A 13 -14.14 -27.02 0.60
C GLN A 13 -14.17 -26.14 -0.65
N SER A 14 -14.45 -24.83 -0.47
CA SER A 14 -14.18 -23.85 -1.51
C SER A 14 -12.66 -23.67 -1.54
N SER A 15 -12.00 -24.57 -2.26
CA SER A 15 -10.70 -24.30 -2.86
C SER A 15 -10.96 -23.18 -3.87
N CYS A 16 -10.99 -21.94 -3.38
CA CYS A 16 -10.70 -20.82 -4.25
C CYS A 16 -9.20 -20.94 -4.53
N ASN A 17 -8.88 -21.60 -5.65
CA ASN A 17 -7.64 -21.35 -6.36
C ASN A 17 -7.62 -19.85 -6.66
N GLN A 18 -7.09 -19.07 -5.72
CA GLN A 18 -6.69 -17.71 -6.00
C GLN A 18 -5.53 -17.81 -6.97
N PRO A 19 -5.50 -16.98 -8.03
CA PRO A 19 -4.36 -16.98 -8.93
C PRO A 19 -3.15 -16.60 -8.10
N SER A 20 -2.23 -17.54 -7.93
CA SER A 20 -0.85 -17.23 -7.56
C SER A 20 -0.33 -16.34 -8.68
N ALA A 21 -0.45 -15.04 -8.50
CA ALA A 21 0.04 -14.04 -9.43
C ALA A 21 1.57 -13.99 -9.33
N SER A 22 2.24 -15.08 -9.71
CA SER A 22 3.59 -15.00 -10.27
C SER A 22 3.46 -14.44 -11.69
N GLY A 23 2.90 -13.22 -11.77
CA GLY A 23 2.82 -12.42 -12.97
C GLY A 23 4.03 -11.50 -12.99
N VAL A 24 4.69 -11.40 -14.14
CA VAL A 24 5.68 -10.33 -14.35
C VAL A 24 4.93 -9.00 -14.21
N LEU A 25 5.30 -8.20 -13.21
CA LEU A 25 4.72 -6.88 -12.99
C LEU A 25 4.96 -5.99 -14.21
N GLN A 26 3.95 -5.18 -14.56
CA GLN A 26 4.12 -4.20 -15.63
C GLN A 26 5.00 -3.03 -15.17
N ASP A 27 5.78 -2.49 -16.11
CA ASP A 27 6.54 -1.26 -15.87
C ASP A 27 5.57 -0.07 -15.78
N VAL A 28 5.66 0.67 -14.68
CA VAL A 28 4.88 1.89 -14.48
C VAL A 28 5.78 3.09 -14.64
N HIS A 29 5.36 4.06 -15.45
CA HIS A 29 6.10 5.30 -15.62
C HIS A 29 5.40 6.46 -14.89
N ILE A 30 6.18 7.26 -14.15
CA ILE A 30 5.71 8.46 -13.46
C ILE A 30 6.45 9.70 -13.95
N SER A 31 5.80 10.86 -13.90
CA SER A 31 6.47 12.12 -14.20
C SER A 31 7.41 12.50 -13.05
N PRO A 32 8.62 13.01 -13.32
CA PRO A 32 9.53 13.49 -12.27
C PRO A 32 8.97 14.68 -11.48
N LEU A 33 8.03 15.43 -12.05
CA LEU A 33 7.40 16.58 -11.38
C LEU A 33 6.28 16.17 -10.41
N LEU A 34 5.80 14.92 -10.50
CA LEU A 34 4.68 14.44 -9.69
C LEU A 34 4.92 14.63 -8.19
N MET A 35 6.16 14.43 -7.74
CA MET A 35 6.51 14.50 -6.32
C MET A 35 6.56 15.94 -5.82
N GLU A 36 7.11 16.84 -6.63
CA GLU A 36 7.23 18.26 -6.31
C GLU A 36 5.85 18.91 -6.24
N ASP A 37 5.03 18.71 -7.27
CA ASP A 37 3.68 19.26 -7.35
C ASP A 37 2.78 18.72 -6.23
N PHE A 38 2.91 17.44 -5.88
CA PHE A 38 2.15 16.85 -4.77
C PHE A 38 2.56 17.43 -3.41
N LEU A 39 3.86 17.61 -3.16
CA LEU A 39 4.35 18.25 -1.93
C LEU A 39 3.86 19.69 -1.81
N GLU A 40 3.83 20.44 -2.92
CA GLU A 40 3.32 21.81 -2.93
C GLU A 40 1.85 21.85 -2.48
N LEU A 41 1.02 20.97 -3.04
CA LEU A 41 -0.42 20.89 -2.69
C LEU A 41 -0.66 20.46 -1.25
N ALA A 42 0.18 19.55 -0.74
CA ALA A 42 0.00 18.98 0.57
C ALA A 42 0.66 19.78 1.71
N ARG A 43 1.51 20.75 1.37
CA ARG A 43 2.29 21.55 2.33
C ARG A 43 1.47 22.05 3.51
N GLU A 44 0.29 22.62 3.26
CA GLU A 44 -0.55 23.18 4.34
C GLU A 44 -1.07 22.12 5.31
N ASN A 45 -1.33 20.91 4.83
CA ASN A 45 -1.74 19.79 5.68
C ASN A 45 -0.55 19.26 6.46
N THR A 46 0.60 19.08 5.80
CA THR A 46 1.84 18.65 6.44
C THR A 46 2.30 19.62 7.53
N GLU A 47 2.20 20.93 7.30
CA GLU A 47 2.50 21.97 8.31
C GLU A 47 1.59 21.88 9.55
N LYS A 48 0.37 21.33 9.40
CA LYS A 48 -0.61 21.12 10.47
C LYS A 48 -0.55 19.72 11.08
N ASP A 49 0.45 18.91 10.70
CA ASP A 49 0.57 17.52 11.13
C ASP A 49 -0.62 16.65 10.69
N LEU A 50 -1.26 17.02 9.57
CA LEU A 50 -2.36 16.29 8.95
C LEU A 50 -1.86 15.50 7.75
N GLU A 51 -2.25 14.23 7.68
CA GLU A 51 -1.95 13.37 6.55
C GLU A 51 -2.67 13.87 5.28
N THR A 52 -1.96 13.86 4.14
CA THR A 52 -2.57 14.03 2.82
C THR A 52 -2.39 12.74 2.05
N CYS A 53 -3.49 12.09 1.72
CA CYS A 53 -3.52 10.93 0.84
C CYS A 53 -3.97 11.39 -0.54
N GLY A 54 -3.07 11.32 -1.52
CA GLY A 54 -3.42 11.53 -2.93
C GLY A 54 -3.80 10.20 -3.56
N VAL A 55 -4.91 10.13 -4.30
CA VAL A 55 -5.22 8.96 -5.13
C VAL A 55 -4.35 8.98 -6.39
N LEU A 56 -3.08 8.67 -6.14
CA LEU A 56 -2.01 8.11 -6.97
C LEU A 56 -1.00 7.54 -5.95
N GLY A 57 -1.49 6.68 -5.05
CA GLY A 57 -0.73 5.92 -4.05
C GLY A 57 0.22 6.69 -3.14
N ALA A 58 0.13 8.01 -2.99
CA ALA A 58 1.11 8.77 -2.20
C ALA A 58 0.61 9.01 -0.77
N PHE A 59 1.36 8.50 0.21
CA PHE A 59 1.23 8.75 1.63
C PHE A 59 2.25 9.82 2.06
N LEU A 60 1.80 10.80 2.83
CA LEU A 60 2.70 11.73 3.50
C LEU A 60 2.88 11.29 4.94
N THR A 61 4.08 10.83 5.27
CA THR A 61 4.46 10.64 6.67
C THR A 61 4.71 11.98 7.33
N HIS A 62 4.49 12.05 8.65
CA HIS A 62 4.75 13.24 9.46
C HIS A 62 6.16 13.82 9.21
N PRO A 63 6.32 15.16 9.21
CA PRO A 63 7.57 15.85 8.85
C PRO A 63 8.73 15.66 9.83
N SER A 64 8.71 14.68 10.73
CA SER A 64 9.84 14.32 11.59
C SER A 64 10.17 12.83 11.54
N GLN A 65 9.46 12.06 10.73
CA GLN A 65 9.58 10.61 10.64
C GLN A 65 10.52 10.22 9.50
N SER A 66 11.19 9.09 9.67
CA SER A 66 11.95 8.42 8.61
C SER A 66 11.04 8.02 7.44
N CYS A 67 11.62 7.85 6.24
CA CYS A 67 10.90 7.37 5.06
C CYS A 67 10.55 5.87 5.16
N PHE A 68 9.41 5.53 5.77
CA PHE A 68 8.89 4.15 5.91
C PHE A 68 7.35 4.09 5.80
N MET A 69 6.80 2.92 5.48
CA MET A 69 5.34 2.69 5.51
C MET A 69 4.87 2.42 6.94
N SER A 70 3.99 3.26 7.48
CA SER A 70 3.36 3.05 8.79
C SER A 70 2.34 1.92 8.76
N SER A 71 1.88 1.47 9.93
CA SER A 71 0.81 0.46 10.04
C SER A 71 -0.45 0.87 9.25
N ILE A 72 -0.83 2.15 9.29
CA ILE A 72 -1.99 2.68 8.56
C ILE A 72 -1.75 2.70 7.05
N ASP A 73 -0.54 3.06 6.62
CA ASP A 73 -0.15 3.03 5.20
C ASP A 73 -0.22 1.61 4.65
N LEU A 74 0.26 0.63 5.42
CA LEU A 74 0.25 -0.80 5.04
C LEU A 74 -1.17 -1.31 4.80
N HIS A 75 -2.08 -1.07 5.74
CA HIS A 75 -3.49 -1.48 5.63
C HIS A 75 -4.23 -0.75 4.50
N THR A 76 -3.96 0.54 4.32
CA THR A 76 -4.52 1.31 3.22
C THR A 76 -4.01 0.80 1.86
N HIS A 77 -2.70 0.56 1.77
CA HIS A 77 -2.07 0.10 0.54
C HIS A 77 -2.46 -1.34 0.18
N PHE A 78 -2.66 -2.22 1.17
CA PHE A 78 -3.15 -3.59 0.97
C PHE A 78 -4.40 -3.64 0.09
N SER A 79 -5.39 -2.79 0.40
CA SER A 79 -6.64 -2.76 -0.37
C SER A 79 -6.40 -2.37 -1.85
N TYR A 80 -5.50 -1.42 -2.10
CA TYR A 80 -5.15 -1.01 -3.46
C TYR A 80 -4.39 -2.11 -4.20
N GLN A 81 -3.37 -2.72 -3.59
CA GLN A 81 -2.56 -3.77 -4.23
C GLN A 81 -3.35 -5.06 -4.45
N ALA A 82 -4.32 -5.38 -3.59
CA ALA A 82 -5.22 -6.51 -3.79
C ALA A 82 -6.13 -6.34 -5.02
N MET A 83 -6.51 -5.10 -5.36
CA MET A 83 -7.34 -4.81 -6.54
C MET A 83 -6.51 -4.53 -7.80
N VAL A 84 -5.31 -3.97 -7.64
CA VAL A 84 -4.42 -3.56 -8.72
C VAL A 84 -3.00 -4.03 -8.36
N PRO A 85 -2.53 -5.18 -8.89
CA PRO A 85 -1.21 -5.74 -8.55
C PRO A 85 -0.02 -4.82 -8.82
N GLU A 86 -0.18 -3.88 -9.75
CA GLU A 86 0.78 -2.84 -10.12
C GLU A 86 0.74 -1.62 -9.18
N ALA A 87 -0.19 -1.56 -8.22
CA ALA A 87 -0.26 -0.46 -7.27
C ALA A 87 1.03 -0.40 -6.45
N PHE A 88 1.49 0.82 -6.21
CA PHE A 88 2.61 1.12 -5.35
C PHE A 88 2.26 2.31 -4.45
N ALA A 89 2.95 2.38 -3.32
CA ALA A 89 2.89 3.46 -2.37
C ALA A 89 4.07 4.41 -2.58
N ILE A 90 3.84 5.71 -2.47
CA ILE A 90 4.90 6.71 -2.41
C ILE A 90 4.85 7.32 -1.02
N VAL A 91 5.92 7.20 -0.24
CA VAL A 91 6.04 7.87 1.05
C VAL A 91 6.92 9.10 0.89
N MET A 92 6.40 10.29 1.15
CA MET A 92 7.23 11.49 1.20
C MET A 92 7.71 11.75 2.64
N ALA A 93 9.00 12.04 2.77
CA ALA A 93 9.67 12.35 4.03
C ALA A 93 10.60 13.57 3.82
N PRO A 94 10.07 14.78 3.59
CA PRO A 94 10.84 15.93 3.13
C PRO A 94 11.94 16.39 4.11
N THR A 95 11.87 15.98 5.36
CA THR A 95 12.83 16.30 6.42
C THR A 95 13.83 15.18 6.71
N ASP A 96 13.64 14.00 6.12
CA ASP A 96 14.59 12.90 6.21
C ASP A 96 15.82 13.24 5.36
N GLN A 97 16.96 13.43 6.03
CA GLN A 97 18.22 13.83 5.39
C GLN A 97 18.80 12.75 4.47
N SER A 98 18.38 11.50 4.64
CA SER A 98 18.85 10.37 3.84
C SER A 98 18.00 10.13 2.60
N ARG A 99 16.70 10.41 2.69
CA ARG A 99 15.74 10.07 1.64
C ARG A 99 14.47 10.92 1.74
N SER A 100 14.31 11.86 0.82
CA SER A 100 13.14 12.76 0.80
C SER A 100 11.83 12.09 0.38
N TYR A 101 11.90 10.93 -0.28
CA TYR A 101 10.75 10.09 -0.61
C TYR A 101 11.16 8.64 -0.90
N GLY A 102 10.22 7.72 -0.81
CA GLY A 102 10.42 6.32 -1.15
C GLY A 102 9.21 5.76 -1.89
N ILE A 103 9.47 4.88 -2.86
CA ILE A 103 8.45 4.17 -3.61
C ILE A 103 8.46 2.71 -3.15
N PHE A 104 7.33 2.23 -2.67
CA PHE A 104 7.17 0.98 -1.97
C PHE A 104 6.01 0.16 -2.52
N ARG A 105 6.04 -1.15 -2.30
CA ARG A 105 4.92 -2.06 -2.51
C ARG A 105 4.92 -3.11 -1.42
N LEU A 106 3.78 -3.74 -1.13
CA LEU A 106 3.77 -4.91 -0.27
C LEU A 106 4.48 -6.07 -0.97
N SER A 107 5.26 -6.83 -0.20
CA SER A 107 5.80 -8.08 -0.71
C SER A 107 4.66 -9.05 -0.98
N ASP A 108 4.76 -9.76 -2.09
CA ASP A 108 3.73 -10.69 -2.57
C ASP A 108 4.40 -12.04 -2.83
N PRO A 109 4.03 -13.11 -2.11
CA PRO A 109 2.86 -13.23 -1.23
C PRO A 109 3.07 -12.79 0.24
N GLY A 110 4.30 -12.58 0.71
CA GLY A 110 4.63 -12.43 2.14
C GLY A 110 3.79 -11.38 2.88
N GLY A 111 4.00 -10.11 2.58
CA GLY A 111 3.34 -8.98 3.24
C GLY A 111 1.84 -8.89 2.94
N MET A 112 1.44 -9.23 1.72
CA MET A 112 0.03 -9.35 1.34
C MET A 112 -0.71 -10.37 2.22
N SER A 113 -0.07 -11.50 2.54
CA SER A 113 -0.67 -12.53 3.39
C SER A 113 -0.78 -12.07 4.84
N VAL A 114 0.27 -11.44 5.38
CA VAL A 114 0.26 -10.90 6.75
C VAL A 114 -0.86 -9.88 6.95
N LEU A 115 -1.04 -8.96 6.02
CA LEU A 115 -2.07 -7.92 6.13
C LEU A 115 -3.49 -8.46 5.88
N LYS A 116 -3.63 -9.46 5.00
CA LYS A 116 -4.91 -10.13 4.76
C LYS A 116 -5.47 -10.83 6.00
N GLU A 117 -4.60 -11.38 6.84
CA GLU A 117 -4.96 -12.11 8.06
C GLU A 117 -5.02 -11.22 9.31
N CYS A 118 -4.70 -9.93 9.18
CA CYS A 118 -4.68 -8.99 10.28
C CYS A 118 -6.09 -8.46 10.59
N GLU A 119 -6.51 -8.59 11.86
CA GLU A 119 -7.81 -8.10 12.37
C GLU A 119 -7.66 -6.92 13.35
N GLU A 120 -6.43 -6.46 13.58
CA GLU A 120 -6.14 -5.36 14.50
C GLU A 120 -6.52 -3.99 13.90
N SER A 121 -6.83 -3.03 14.77
CA SER A 121 -7.20 -1.67 14.38
C SER A 121 -6.35 -0.63 15.09
N GLY A 122 -6.19 0.54 14.49
CA GLY A 122 -5.27 1.57 14.96
C GLY A 122 -3.79 1.21 14.70
N PHE A 123 -2.88 1.93 15.34
CA PHE A 123 -1.44 1.72 15.15
C PHE A 123 -0.95 0.48 15.89
N HIS A 124 -0.50 -0.53 15.15
CA HIS A 124 0.05 -1.78 15.69
C HIS A 124 1.21 -2.31 14.81
N PRO A 125 2.16 -3.07 15.40
CA PRO A 125 3.20 -3.74 14.65
C PRO A 125 2.65 -4.98 13.93
N HIS A 126 3.32 -5.39 12.85
CA HIS A 126 3.03 -6.65 12.16
C HIS A 126 4.17 -7.64 12.36
N GLY A 127 3.83 -8.94 12.42
CA GLY A 127 4.82 -10.02 12.46
C GLY A 127 5.57 -10.17 11.14
N GLU A 128 6.70 -10.88 11.18
CA GLU A 128 7.46 -11.21 9.98
C GLU A 128 6.69 -12.23 9.12
N PRO A 129 6.63 -12.03 7.79
CA PRO A 129 6.15 -13.04 6.85
C PRO A 129 6.81 -14.41 7.04
N ALA A 130 6.04 -15.48 6.83
CA ALA A 130 6.52 -16.86 7.03
C ALA A 130 7.69 -17.27 6.11
N ASP A 131 7.86 -16.58 4.98
CA ASP A 131 8.96 -16.78 4.03
C ASP A 131 10.22 -15.96 4.38
N GLY A 132 10.18 -15.16 5.45
CA GLY A 132 11.27 -14.29 5.89
C GLY A 132 11.48 -13.05 5.03
N SER A 133 10.58 -12.77 4.08
CA SER A 133 10.59 -11.53 3.32
C SER A 133 10.20 -10.34 4.22
N PRO A 134 10.61 -9.10 3.89
CA PRO A 134 10.06 -7.92 4.57
C PRO A 134 8.58 -7.76 4.22
N ILE A 135 7.80 -7.10 5.08
CA ILE A 135 6.36 -6.88 4.83
C ILE A 135 6.09 -5.94 3.62
N TYR A 136 7.02 -5.04 3.32
CA TYR A 136 7.04 -4.22 2.12
C TYR A 136 8.46 -4.07 1.61
N GLU A 137 8.58 -3.74 0.34
CA GLU A 137 9.84 -3.57 -0.36
C GLU A 137 9.83 -2.36 -1.28
N HIS A 138 10.99 -1.98 -1.79
CA HIS A 138 11.08 -0.94 -2.81
C HIS A 138 10.49 -1.42 -4.13
N CYS A 139 9.67 -0.56 -4.74
CA CYS A 139 9.05 -0.88 -6.02
C CYS A 139 10.10 -0.74 -7.16
N ALA A 140 10.52 -1.86 -7.73
CA ALA A 140 11.56 -1.89 -8.76
C ALA A 140 11.03 -1.64 -10.19
N ASN A 141 9.72 -1.77 -10.41
CA ASN A 141 9.07 -1.61 -11.71
C ASN A 141 8.49 -0.20 -11.93
N VAL A 142 8.97 0.81 -11.20
CA VAL A 142 8.55 2.21 -11.37
C VAL A 142 9.69 3.04 -11.93
N PHE A 143 9.44 3.70 -13.06
CA PHE A 143 10.43 4.48 -13.82
C PHE A 143 9.99 5.92 -13.97
N THR A 144 10.93 6.86 -13.95
CA THR A 144 10.61 8.26 -14.27
C THR A 144 10.61 8.49 -15.78
N ASN A 145 9.67 9.29 -16.28
CA ASN A 145 9.56 9.63 -17.69
C ASN A 145 9.21 11.12 -17.84
N THR A 146 10.15 11.89 -18.39
CA THR A 146 10.03 13.34 -18.59
C THR A 146 9.00 13.74 -19.64
N ASN A 147 8.54 12.79 -20.47
CA ASN A 147 7.54 13.04 -21.51
C ASN A 147 6.11 12.83 -21.03
N LEU A 148 5.91 12.32 -19.81
CA LEU A 148 4.59 12.16 -19.23
C LEU A 148 4.03 13.50 -18.78
N ARG A 149 2.80 13.78 -19.24
CA ARG A 149 1.98 14.89 -18.76
C ARG A 149 0.92 14.34 -17.82
N PHE A 150 0.70 15.02 -16.72
CA PHE A 150 -0.34 14.72 -15.75
C PHE A 150 -0.99 16.02 -15.27
N GLU A 151 -2.16 15.90 -14.68
CA GLU A 151 -2.88 17.00 -14.03
C GLU A 151 -3.24 16.55 -12.62
N ILE A 152 -3.05 17.42 -11.63
CA ILE A 152 -3.50 17.17 -10.27
C ILE A 152 -4.81 17.92 -10.02
N PHE A 153 -5.80 17.18 -9.53
CA PHE A 153 -7.07 17.74 -9.07
C PHE A 153 -7.13 17.60 -7.56
N ASP A 154 -7.17 18.74 -6.85
CA ASP A 154 -7.43 18.78 -5.42
C ASP A 154 -8.94 18.69 -5.16
N LEU A 155 -9.35 17.76 -4.30
CA LEU A 155 -10.76 17.45 -4.00
C LEU A 155 -11.18 17.88 -2.58
N ARG A 156 -10.32 18.61 -1.86
CA ARG A 156 -10.58 19.08 -0.49
C ARG A 156 -11.61 20.21 -0.40
#